data_AF-D5PBC5-F1
#
_entry.id   AF-D5PBC5-F1
#
_cell.length_a   1.000
_cell.length_b   1.000
_cell.length_c   1.000
_cell.angle_alpha   90.00
_cell.angle_beta   90.00
_cell.angle_gamma   90.00
#
_symmetry.space_group_name_H-M   'P 1'
#
loop_
_entity.id
_entity.type
_entity.pdbx_description
1 polymer ?
#
loop_
_entity_poly.entity_id
_entity_poly.type
_entity_poly.pdbx_seq_one_letter_code
_entity_poly.pdbx_strand_id
1 'polypeptide(L)'
;MVRQEDRAVAVLPFGDRRPPRALIDLPVHTADPDTAIGPYRRLVVVGDDADLAAVLTRLLRADRLDVEVAYVPRRRTRATRAYRLPA
;
A
#
# COMPACT_ATOMS: atom_id res chain seq x y z
N MET A 1 -10.09 -2.26 23.62
CA MET A 1 -10.93 -1.43 22.72
C MET A 1 -9.99 -0.51 21.93
N VAL A 2 -9.49 -0.96 20.79
CA VAL A 2 -8.54 -0.17 19.99
C VAL A 2 -9.33 0.93 19.28
N ARG A 3 -9.10 2.17 19.69
CA ARG A 3 -9.67 3.38 19.07
C ARG A 3 -9.10 3.52 17.67
N GLN A 4 -9.99 3.49 16.69
CA GLN A 4 -9.71 3.48 15.24
C GLN A 4 -9.26 4.84 14.68
N GLU A 5 -9.11 5.86 15.52
CA GLU A 5 -9.18 7.27 15.10
C GLU A 5 -7.82 7.93 14.80
N ASP A 6 -6.67 7.27 14.94
CA ASP A 6 -5.37 7.97 14.78
C ASP A 6 -4.24 7.19 14.05
N ARG A 7 -4.59 6.19 13.24
CA ARG A 7 -3.62 5.51 12.34
C ARG A 7 -3.93 5.86 10.90
N ALA A 8 -3.45 7.01 10.44
CA ALA A 8 -3.59 7.48 9.07
C ALA A 8 -3.19 6.36 8.08
N VAL A 9 -4.12 5.99 7.19
CA VAL A 9 -3.91 5.02 6.10
C VAL A 9 -3.71 5.81 4.82
N ALA A 10 -2.72 5.46 4.02
CA ALA A 10 -2.51 6.04 2.69
C ALA A 10 -2.67 4.98 1.61
N VAL A 11 -3.24 5.37 0.48
CA VAL A 11 -3.42 4.53 -0.71
C VAL A 11 -2.42 4.98 -1.76
N LEU A 12 -1.66 4.01 -2.28
CA LEU A 12 -0.66 4.16 -3.33
C LEU A 12 -1.16 3.45 -4.59
N PRO A 13 -1.95 4.12 -5.44
CA PRO A 13 -2.27 3.60 -6.76
C PRO A 13 -1.09 3.80 -7.70
N PHE A 14 -0.66 2.72 -8.34
CA PHE A 14 0.41 2.75 -9.33
C PHE A 14 -0.17 2.69 -10.75
N GLY A 15 0.30 3.59 -11.63
CA GLY A 15 -0.23 3.79 -12.98
C GLY A 15 -1.57 4.55 -13.01
N ASP A 16 -2.29 4.54 -14.14
CA ASP A 16 -3.62 5.17 -14.30
C ASP A 16 -4.75 4.42 -13.56
N ARG A 17 -4.41 3.68 -12.50
CA ARG A 17 -5.30 2.72 -11.86
C ARG A 17 -6.10 3.42 -10.77
N ARG A 18 -7.43 3.45 -10.92
CA ARG A 18 -8.31 3.97 -9.86
C ARG A 18 -8.32 3.04 -8.66
N PRO A 19 -8.24 3.59 -7.43
CA PRO A 19 -8.48 2.81 -6.24
C PRO A 19 -9.94 2.29 -6.24
N PRO A 20 -10.19 1.08 -5.72
CA PRO A 20 -11.54 0.58 -5.48
C PRO A 20 -12.41 1.58 -4.71
N ARG A 21 -13.73 1.54 -4.93
CA ARG A 21 -14.71 2.40 -4.24
C ARG A 21 -14.70 2.29 -2.71
N ALA A 22 -14.08 1.27 -2.14
CA ALA A 22 -13.91 1.14 -0.70
C ALA A 22 -12.75 2.00 -0.15
N LEU A 23 -11.92 2.58 -1.03
CA LEU A 23 -10.69 3.30 -0.67
C LEU A 23 -10.68 4.78 -1.11
N ILE A 24 -11.78 5.29 -1.69
CA ILE A 24 -11.88 6.65 -2.22
C ILE A 24 -11.79 7.72 -1.12
N ASP A 25 -12.27 7.42 0.09
CA ASP A 25 -12.26 8.38 1.20
C ASP A 25 -10.91 8.43 1.94
N LEU A 26 -9.91 7.68 1.47
CA LEU A 26 -8.58 7.64 2.07
C LEU A 26 -7.60 8.55 1.31
N PRO A 27 -6.59 9.14 2.00
CA PRO A 27 -5.52 9.88 1.35
C PRO A 27 -4.84 9.06 0.24
N VAL A 28 -4.95 9.54 -1.00
CA VAL A 28 -4.35 8.91 -2.18
C VAL A 28 -3.07 9.64 -2.56
N HIS A 29 -1.95 8.93 -2.60
CA HIS A 29 -0.65 9.46 -3.02
C HIS A 29 -0.21 8.81 -4.32
N THR A 30 -0.24 9.58 -5.41
CA THR A 30 0.11 9.11 -6.76
C THR A 30 1.54 9.46 -7.17
N ALA A 31 2.22 10.36 -6.45
CA ALA A 31 3.39 11.07 -6.98
C ALA A 31 4.76 10.53 -6.53
N ASP A 32 4.89 9.93 -5.34
CA ASP A 32 6.08 9.18 -4.92
C ASP A 32 5.71 8.38 -3.65
N PRO A 33 5.95 7.05 -3.57
CA PRO A 33 5.74 6.31 -2.34
C PRO A 33 6.50 6.89 -1.13
N ASP A 34 7.62 7.59 -1.33
CA ASP A 34 8.34 8.23 -0.22
C ASP A 34 7.55 9.29 0.53
N THR A 35 6.69 10.02 -0.18
CA THR A 35 5.84 11.04 0.44
C THR A 35 4.83 10.41 1.40
N ALA A 36 4.50 9.13 1.21
CA ALA A 36 3.60 8.37 2.07
C ALA A 36 4.32 7.58 3.18
N ILE A 37 5.59 7.18 2.99
CA ILE A 37 6.34 6.39 3.98
C ILE A 37 6.63 7.19 5.27
N GLY A 38 6.80 8.51 5.15
CA GLY A 38 7.07 9.38 6.29
C GLY A 38 5.92 9.43 7.31
N PRO A 39 4.73 9.95 6.92
CA PRO A 39 3.65 10.27 7.87
C PRO A 39 2.66 9.12 8.13
N TYR A 40 2.64 8.06 7.32
CA TYR A 40 1.64 7.00 7.46
C TYR A 40 2.23 5.71 8.04
N ARG A 41 1.50 5.07 8.97
CA ARG A 41 1.87 3.75 9.52
C ARG A 41 1.20 2.59 8.79
N ARG A 42 0.33 2.88 7.82
CA ARG A 42 -0.37 1.89 7.01
C ARG A 42 -0.44 2.34 5.55
N LEU A 43 0.01 1.50 4.64
CA LEU A 43 0.04 1.76 3.19
C LEU A 43 -0.76 0.71 2.44
N VAL A 44 -1.62 1.14 1.52
CA VAL A 44 -2.37 0.26 0.62
C VAL A 44 -1.81 0.39 -0.78
N VAL A 45 -1.15 -0.64 -1.28
CA VAL A 45 -0.58 -0.69 -2.62
C VAL A 45 -1.60 -1.25 -3.59
N VAL A 46 -2.06 -0.42 -4.52
CA VAL A 46 -2.97 -0.83 -5.61
C VAL A 46 -2.14 -0.93 -6.90
N GLY A 47 -1.73 -2.14 -7.25
CA GLY A 47 -0.78 -2.35 -8.35
C GLY A 47 -0.46 -3.81 -8.63
N ASP A 48 0.63 -4.05 -9.34
CA ASP A 48 1.17 -5.38 -9.61
C ASP A 48 2.36 -5.73 -8.69
N ASP A 49 3.04 -6.84 -8.97
CA ASP A 49 4.15 -7.32 -8.13
C ASP A 49 5.36 -6.37 -8.17
N ALA A 50 5.57 -5.65 -9.28
CA ALA A 50 6.69 -4.71 -9.41
C ALA A 50 6.45 -3.46 -8.56
N ASP A 51 5.21 -2.98 -8.53
CA ASP A 51 4.79 -1.87 -7.68
C ASP A 51 4.98 -2.20 -6.19
N LEU A 52 4.55 -3.39 -5.78
CA LEU A 52 4.75 -3.88 -4.42
C LEU A 52 6.25 -3.99 -4.08
N ALA A 53 7.05 -4.57 -4.98
CA ALA A 53 8.49 -4.71 -4.78
C ALA A 53 9.18 -3.34 -4.63
N ALA A 54 8.75 -2.33 -5.39
CA ALA A 54 9.28 -0.98 -5.30
C ALA A 54 8.99 -0.36 -3.92
N VAL A 55 7.75 -0.47 -3.42
CA VAL A 55 7.37 0.02 -2.09
C VAL A 55 8.17 -0.68 -0.99
N LEU A 56 8.26 -2.01 -1.02
CA LEU A 56 9.01 -2.77 -0.02
C LEU A 56 10.50 -2.41 -0.05
N THR A 57 11.09 -2.25 -1.24
CA THR A 57 12.48 -1.82 -1.40
C THR A 57 12.72 -0.44 -0.76
N ARG A 58 11.76 0.48 -0.93
CA ARG A 58 11.82 1.82 -0.34
C ARG A 58 11.72 1.77 1.19
N LEU A 59 10.77 0.99 1.73
CA LEU A 59 10.62 0.78 3.18
C LEU A 59 11.88 0.17 3.80
N LEU A 60 12.47 -0.83 3.15
CA LEU A 60 13.73 -1.44 3.58
C LEU A 60 14.87 -0.41 3.61
N ARG A 61 14.99 0.43 2.58
CA ARG A 61 16.00 1.49 2.53
C ARG A 61 15.79 2.57 3.61
N ALA A 62 14.54 2.84 3.97
CA ALA A 62 14.17 3.79 5.01
C ALA A 62 14.21 3.21 6.43
N ASP A 63 14.49 1.90 6.58
CA ASP A 63 14.37 1.15 7.84
C ASP A 63 12.97 1.27 8.49
N ARG A 64 11.92 1.33 7.66
CA ARG A 64 10.51 1.53 8.05
C ARG A 64 9.67 0.28 7.87
N LEU A 65 10.17 -0.87 8.33
CA LEU A 65 9.42 -2.13 8.32
C LEU A 65 8.31 -2.19 9.39
N ASP A 66 8.20 -1.17 10.23
CA ASP A 66 7.10 -0.96 11.17
C ASP A 66 5.78 -0.56 10.47
N VAL A 67 5.84 -0.21 9.19
CA VAL A 67 4.69 0.20 8.38
C VAL A 67 3.92 -1.03 7.89
N GLU A 68 2.63 -1.11 8.20
CA GLU A 68 1.77 -2.20 7.70
C GLU A 68 1.43 -1.96 6.23
N VAL A 69 1.63 -2.97 5.37
CA VAL A 69 1.36 -2.87 3.93
C VAL A 69 0.22 -3.81 3.54
N ALA A 70 -0.86 -3.24 3.00
CA ALA A 70 -1.93 -3.99 2.34
C ALA A 70 -1.67 -4.00 0.83
N TYR A 71 -1.78 -5.16 0.20
CA TYR A 71 -1.61 -5.31 -1.25
C TYR A 71 -2.95 -5.63 -1.91
N VAL A 72 -3.37 -4.80 -2.87
CA VAL A 72 -4.64 -4.89 -3.59
C VAL A 72 -4.36 -5.03 -5.08
N PRO A 73 -4.15 -6.27 -5.56
CA PRO A 73 -3.97 -6.54 -6.97
C PRO A 73 -5.33 -6.66 -7.68
N ARG A 74 -5.35 -6.39 -9.00
CA ARG A 74 -6.56 -6.57 -9.83
C ARG A 74 -6.80 -8.03 -10.26
N ARG A 75 -5.78 -8.88 -10.12
CA ARG A 75 -5.79 -10.30 -10.50
C ARG A 75 -4.81 -11.06 -9.61
N ARG A 76 -4.98 -12.38 -9.49
CA ARG A 76 -3.98 -13.25 -8.83
C ARG A 76 -2.58 -13.02 -9.41
N THR A 77 -1.62 -12.65 -8.57
CA THR A 77 -0.20 -12.50 -8.91
C THR A 77 0.67 -13.52 -8.18
N ARG A 78 1.99 -13.55 -8.46
CA ARG A 78 2.92 -14.42 -7.71
C ARG A 78 2.98 -14.01 -6.25
N ALA A 79 2.99 -12.71 -5.95
CA ALA A 79 2.96 -12.22 -4.57
C ALA A 79 1.69 -12.69 -3.84
N THR A 80 0.50 -12.62 -4.45
CA THR A 80 -0.72 -13.12 -3.79
C THR A 80 -0.67 -14.60 -3.47
N ARG A 81 0.04 -15.41 -4.26
CA ARG A 81 0.20 -16.84 -4.01
C ARG A 81 1.22 -17.08 -2.89
N ALA A 82 2.36 -16.42 -2.98
CA ALA A 82 3.44 -16.53 -1.99
C ALA A 82 2.97 -16.12 -0.59
N TYR A 83 2.25 -15.01 -0.49
CA TYR A 83 1.74 -14.46 0.76
C TYR A 83 0.30 -14.89 1.08
N ARG A 84 -0.27 -15.82 0.31
CA ARG A 84 -1.64 -16.34 0.46
C ARG A 84 -2.72 -15.24 0.58
N LEU A 85 -2.51 -14.12 -0.12
CA LEU A 85 -3.42 -12.99 -0.10
C LEU A 85 -4.67 -13.29 -0.96
N PRO A 86 -5.84 -12.73 -0.59
CA PRO A 86 -6.99 -12.69 -1.47
C PRO A 86 -6.69 -11.79 -2.69
N ALA A 87 -7.30 -12.10 -3.83
CA ALA A 87 -7.17 -11.34 -5.07
C ALA A 87 -8.56 -11.01 -5.61
#